data_AF-A0A937XHL9-F1
#
_entry.id   AF-A0A937XHL9-F1
#
_cell.length_a   1.000
_cell.length_b   1.000
_cell.length_c   1.000
_cell.angle_alpha   90.00
_cell.angle_beta   90.00
_cell.angle_gamma   90.00
#
_symmetry.space_group_name_H-M   'P 1'
#
loop_
_entity.id
_entity.type
_entity.pdbx_description
1 polymer ?
#
loop_
_entity_poly.entity_id
_entity_poly.type
_entity_poly.pdbx_seq_one_letter_code
_entity_poly.pdbx_strand_id
1 'polypeptide(L)'
;MLEIPATTPNRIGFDNQKYLAEQTAAIHERVAEFGTKLYLELGGKLVYDYHASRVLPGFHPNVKMELLRELRDDADIILCIHAGDIERRKIRADFGITYDADALKLIDDLKEQGLLVRAVVITRFDNQPAAAAFKNKLEHRGVRVYTHRFTRGYPTEVDIVVSPEGYGANEYVVTEKPLVVVTGPGPGSGKLATCLSQMYHDHQRGVKSGYAKFETFPIWNLPLKHPVNVAYEAATADIRDFNVVDPFHLEASGSVAVNYNRDVEVFPVLRRILTRITGSPRYQSPTEMGVNRAGFGITDDAVTQEAACQEIIRRYFRYRCEHAMGFVDRETVQKVELLMNDLGIKPENRAVVAPARQAGVEAEAKGKGNEGIFCGTAMELPDSTIILIRA
;
A
#
# COMPACT_ATOMS: atom_id res chain seq x y z
N MET A 1 12.88 0.90 28.26
CA MET A 1 12.26 -0.42 28.05
C MET A 1 10.78 -0.20 28.04
N LEU A 2 10.11 -0.48 26.93
CA LEU A 2 8.64 -0.56 26.93
C LEU A 2 8.28 -1.86 27.64
N GLU A 3 7.60 -1.77 28.79
CA GLU A 3 6.93 -2.93 29.36
C GLU A 3 5.79 -3.30 28.41
N ILE A 4 5.96 -4.40 27.68
CA ILE A 4 4.92 -4.94 26.80
C ILE A 4 4.08 -5.88 27.67
N PRO A 5 2.83 -5.55 28.00
CA PRO A 5 1.96 -6.43 28.78
C PRO A 5 1.73 -7.75 28.04
N ALA A 6 1.36 -8.80 28.77
CA ALA A 6 0.90 -10.04 28.16
C ALA A 6 -0.32 -9.77 27.27
N THR A 7 -0.26 -10.25 26.04
CA THR A 7 -1.26 -10.10 24.98
C THR A 7 -2.66 -10.43 25.50
N THR A 8 -3.53 -9.42 25.60
CA THR A 8 -4.95 -9.62 25.90
C THR A 8 -5.72 -9.72 24.58
N PRO A 9 -6.34 -10.86 24.25
CA PRO A 9 -7.06 -11.00 22.99
C PRO A 9 -8.32 -10.10 23.03
N ASN A 10 -8.62 -9.42 21.91
CA ASN A 10 -9.77 -8.51 21.68
C ASN A 10 -9.68 -7.03 22.11
N ARG A 11 -8.50 -6.47 22.40
CA ARG A 11 -8.44 -5.00 22.56
C ARG A 11 -8.49 -4.31 21.19
N ILE A 12 -9.48 -3.44 21.00
CA ILE A 12 -9.65 -2.59 19.81
C ILE A 12 -8.94 -1.27 20.06
N GLY A 13 -8.05 -0.87 19.15
CA GLY A 13 -7.36 0.42 19.17
C GLY A 13 -7.64 1.30 17.96
N PHE A 14 -8.53 0.88 17.07
CA PHE A 14 -8.89 1.58 15.84
C PHE A 14 -10.40 1.59 15.60
N ASP A 15 -10.95 2.76 15.29
CA ASP A 15 -12.36 2.98 14.97
C ASP A 15 -12.55 3.20 13.46
N ASN A 16 -13.19 2.24 12.79
CA ASN A 16 -13.47 2.34 11.36
C ASN A 16 -14.48 3.43 11.01
N GLN A 17 -15.49 3.68 11.84
CA GLN A 17 -16.51 4.69 11.53
C GLN A 17 -15.92 6.09 11.61
N LYS A 18 -15.13 6.35 12.65
CA LYS A 18 -14.37 7.59 12.77
C LYS A 18 -13.41 7.76 11.60
N TYR A 19 -12.65 6.71 11.26
CA TYR A 19 -11.73 6.73 10.13
C TYR A 19 -12.45 7.02 8.79
N LEU A 20 -13.55 6.34 8.49
CA LEU A 20 -14.33 6.53 7.26
C LEU A 20 -14.84 7.97 7.17
N ALA A 21 -15.43 8.51 8.25
CA ALA A 21 -15.89 9.89 8.27
C ALA A 21 -14.77 10.90 7.98
N GLU A 22 -13.63 10.77 8.66
CA GLU A 22 -12.44 11.62 8.46
C GLU A 22 -11.88 11.50 7.03
N GLN A 23 -11.76 10.27 6.54
CA GLN A 23 -11.17 9.97 5.23
C GLN A 23 -12.06 10.42 4.07
N THR A 24 -13.37 10.21 4.17
CA THR A 24 -14.38 10.68 3.22
C THR A 24 -14.38 12.21 3.16
N ALA A 25 -14.42 12.89 4.32
CA ALA A 25 -14.34 14.35 4.40
C ALA A 25 -13.07 14.89 3.74
N ALA A 26 -11.90 14.33 4.06
CA ALA A 26 -10.63 14.77 3.50
C ALA A 26 -10.54 14.62 1.97
N ILE A 27 -11.16 13.57 1.39
CA ILE A 27 -11.21 13.38 -0.05
C ILE A 27 -12.13 14.43 -0.69
N HIS A 28 -13.32 14.68 -0.12
CA HIS A 28 -14.23 15.71 -0.64
C HIS A 28 -13.64 17.12 -0.54
N GLU A 29 -12.97 17.44 0.57
CA GLU A 29 -12.22 18.70 0.73
C GLU A 29 -11.16 18.84 -0.37
N ARG A 30 -10.38 17.78 -0.62
CA ARG A 30 -9.36 17.78 -1.69
C ARG A 30 -9.98 17.96 -3.08
N VAL A 31 -11.12 17.34 -3.36
CA VAL A 31 -11.85 17.56 -4.63
C VAL A 31 -12.26 19.03 -4.75
N ALA A 32 -12.84 19.61 -3.69
CA ALA A 32 -13.29 21.00 -3.66
C ALA A 32 -12.14 22.00 -3.86
N GLU A 33 -10.95 21.74 -3.30
CA GLU A 33 -9.75 22.57 -3.50
C GLU A 33 -9.33 22.71 -4.97
N PHE A 34 -9.57 21.69 -5.80
CA PHE A 34 -9.29 21.72 -7.24
C PHE A 34 -10.48 22.17 -8.08
N GLY A 35 -11.63 22.39 -7.46
CA GLY A 35 -12.84 22.96 -8.05
C GLY A 35 -13.65 21.99 -8.90
N THR A 36 -13.04 21.28 -9.84
CA THR A 36 -13.79 20.49 -10.84
C THR A 36 -13.44 19.02 -10.90
N LYS A 37 -12.18 18.63 -10.65
CA LYS A 37 -11.77 17.22 -10.80
C LYS A 37 -10.54 16.84 -9.99
N LEU A 38 -10.51 15.62 -9.46
CA LEU A 38 -9.38 15.04 -8.74
C LEU A 38 -9.08 13.62 -9.26
N TYR A 39 -7.84 13.39 -9.68
CA TYR A 39 -7.31 12.04 -9.87
C TYR A 39 -6.66 11.56 -8.59
N LEU A 40 -7.27 10.58 -7.93
CA LEU A 40 -6.80 10.00 -6.68
C LEU A 40 -6.08 8.69 -6.94
N GLU A 41 -4.76 8.66 -6.80
CA GLU A 41 -3.99 7.42 -6.84
C GLU A 41 -4.18 6.64 -5.54
N LEU A 42 -4.75 5.44 -5.64
CA LEU A 42 -4.79 4.48 -4.53
C LEU A 42 -3.53 3.63 -4.52
N GLY A 43 -2.69 3.86 -3.53
CA GLY A 43 -1.54 3.02 -3.21
C GLY A 43 -1.90 1.87 -2.27
N GLY A 44 -1.08 0.82 -2.30
CA GLY A 44 -1.27 -0.39 -1.51
C GLY A 44 -2.47 -1.23 -1.93
N LYS A 45 -2.93 -2.08 -1.01
CA LYS A 45 -4.04 -3.02 -1.24
C LYS A 45 -5.38 -2.31 -1.07
N LEU A 46 -6.32 -2.54 -2.00
CA LEU A 46 -7.70 -2.07 -1.89
C LEU A 46 -8.56 -3.00 -1.03
N VAL A 47 -8.34 -4.30 -1.19
CA VAL A 47 -9.02 -5.39 -0.49
C VAL A 47 -8.00 -6.24 0.26
N TYR A 48 -8.45 -6.86 1.36
CA TYR A 48 -7.66 -7.79 2.15
C TYR A 48 -6.35 -7.19 2.70
N ASP A 49 -6.41 -5.96 3.24
CA ASP A 49 -5.27 -5.34 3.92
C ASP A 49 -5.06 -5.91 5.32
N TYR A 50 -4.69 -7.19 5.37
CA TYR A 50 -4.45 -7.89 6.63
C TYR A 50 -3.23 -7.38 7.39
N HIS A 51 -2.32 -6.64 6.74
CA HIS A 51 -1.24 -5.98 7.45
C HIS A 51 -1.82 -4.85 8.32
N ALA A 52 -2.64 -3.96 7.73
CA ALA A 52 -3.31 -2.91 8.48
C ALA A 52 -4.15 -3.48 9.64
N SER A 53 -4.96 -4.52 9.40
CA SER A 53 -5.77 -5.15 10.46
C SER A 53 -4.98 -5.74 11.62
N ARG A 54 -3.74 -6.22 11.38
CA ARG A 54 -2.88 -6.74 12.46
C ARG A 54 -2.11 -5.64 13.20
N VAL A 55 -1.82 -4.53 12.52
CA VAL A 55 -1.08 -3.39 13.07
C VAL A 55 -1.99 -2.40 13.80
N LEU A 56 -3.24 -2.26 13.33
CA LEU A 56 -4.27 -1.38 13.87
C LEU A 56 -5.47 -2.23 14.31
N PRO A 57 -5.47 -2.82 15.52
CA PRO A 57 -6.55 -3.69 15.99
C PRO A 57 -7.91 -2.99 15.92
N GLY A 58 -8.81 -3.50 15.09
CA GLY A 58 -10.08 -2.85 14.75
C GLY A 58 -10.20 -2.49 13.28
N PHE A 59 -9.10 -2.17 12.59
CA PHE A 59 -9.10 -1.82 11.16
C PHE A 59 -9.66 -2.98 10.31
N HIS A 60 -10.76 -2.74 9.61
CA HIS A 60 -11.39 -3.75 8.77
C HIS A 60 -10.56 -3.98 7.48
N PRO A 61 -10.22 -5.23 7.10
CA PRO A 61 -9.36 -5.50 5.94
C PRO A 61 -9.86 -4.92 4.61
N ASN A 62 -11.17 -4.62 4.53
CA ASN A 62 -11.85 -4.10 3.34
C ASN A 62 -12.37 -2.67 3.54
N VAL A 63 -11.91 -1.92 4.55
CA VAL A 63 -12.43 -0.57 4.84
C VAL A 63 -12.28 0.40 3.67
N LYS A 64 -11.27 0.22 2.80
CA LYS A 64 -11.14 1.04 1.60
C LYS A 64 -12.24 0.76 0.56
N MET A 65 -12.79 -0.46 0.51
CA MET A 65 -13.97 -0.74 -0.30
C MET A 65 -15.21 -0.06 0.26
N GLU A 66 -15.36 -0.03 1.59
CA GLU A 66 -16.44 0.71 2.24
C GLU A 66 -16.34 2.22 1.93
N LEU A 67 -15.13 2.79 2.04
CA LEU A 67 -14.85 4.16 1.62
C LEU A 67 -15.24 4.42 0.14
N LEU A 68 -14.86 3.53 -0.78
CA LEU A 68 -15.24 3.68 -2.19
C LEU A 68 -16.76 3.58 -2.40
N ARG A 69 -17.46 2.77 -1.60
CA ARG A 69 -18.92 2.70 -1.62
C ARG A 69 -19.59 4.00 -1.17
N GLU A 70 -19.03 4.68 -0.17
CA GLU A 70 -19.50 6.01 0.24
C GLU A 70 -19.29 7.05 -0.87
N LEU A 71 -18.18 6.96 -1.58
CA LEU A 71 -17.83 7.87 -2.67
C LEU A 71 -18.43 7.48 -4.03
N ARG A 72 -19.24 6.40 -4.10
CA ARG A 72 -19.60 5.77 -5.38
C ARG A 72 -20.35 6.69 -6.33
N ASP A 73 -21.16 7.62 -5.82
CA ASP A 73 -21.99 8.48 -6.65
C ASP A 73 -21.13 9.59 -7.31
N ASP A 74 -20.02 9.96 -6.66
CA ASP A 74 -19.09 11.01 -7.10
C ASP A 74 -17.78 10.48 -7.70
N ALA A 75 -17.55 9.16 -7.70
CA ALA A 75 -16.31 8.53 -8.18
C ALA A 75 -16.46 7.69 -9.46
N ASP A 76 -15.58 7.94 -10.44
CA ASP A 76 -15.23 7.00 -11.52
C ASP A 76 -14.00 6.18 -11.10
N ILE A 77 -13.94 4.90 -11.47
CA ILE A 77 -12.79 4.02 -11.16
C ILE A 77 -12.03 3.65 -12.45
N ILE A 78 -10.73 3.96 -12.48
CA ILE A 78 -9.79 3.52 -13.51
C ILE A 78 -8.87 2.46 -12.92
N LEU A 79 -8.75 1.33 -13.61
CA LEU A 79 -7.83 0.25 -13.26
C LEU A 79 -6.61 0.25 -14.19
N CYS A 80 -5.42 0.48 -13.66
CA CYS A 80 -4.16 0.40 -14.41
C CYS A 80 -3.51 -0.97 -14.28
N ILE A 81 -2.97 -1.50 -15.38
CA ILE A 81 -2.16 -2.72 -15.39
C ILE A 81 -1.00 -2.60 -16.38
N HIS A 82 0.20 -3.05 -15.99
CA HIS A 82 1.40 -2.96 -16.81
C HIS A 82 1.45 -4.10 -17.83
N ALA A 83 1.58 -3.77 -19.13
CA ALA A 83 1.62 -4.76 -20.21
C ALA A 83 2.74 -5.79 -20.02
N GLY A 84 3.94 -5.35 -19.58
CA GLY A 84 5.05 -6.27 -19.33
C GLY A 84 4.85 -7.21 -18.15
N ASP A 85 4.02 -6.84 -17.17
CA ASP A 85 3.70 -7.73 -16.03
C ASP A 85 2.73 -8.84 -16.46
N ILE A 86 1.84 -8.55 -17.41
CA ILE A 86 0.98 -9.54 -18.07
C ILE A 86 1.85 -10.51 -18.88
N GLU A 87 2.75 -9.98 -19.71
CA GLU A 87 3.62 -10.79 -20.57
C GLU A 87 4.51 -11.74 -19.78
N ARG A 88 5.05 -11.29 -18.65
CA ARG A 88 5.88 -12.10 -17.75
C ARG A 88 5.09 -13.00 -16.80
N ARG A 89 3.75 -12.97 -16.87
CA ARG A 89 2.85 -13.67 -15.94
C ARG A 89 3.23 -13.41 -14.48
N LYS A 90 3.51 -12.15 -14.16
CA LYS A 90 3.93 -11.75 -12.81
C LYS A 90 2.90 -12.22 -11.80
N ILE A 91 3.36 -12.91 -10.76
CA ILE A 91 2.50 -13.46 -9.71
C ILE A 91 2.41 -12.46 -8.56
N ARG A 92 1.19 -12.26 -8.05
CA ARG A 92 0.94 -11.53 -6.81
C ARG A 92 1.13 -12.47 -5.63
N ALA A 93 2.13 -12.19 -4.79
CA ALA A 93 2.54 -13.06 -3.68
C ALA A 93 1.41 -13.37 -2.67
N ASP A 94 0.46 -12.45 -2.49
CA ASP A 94 -0.64 -12.63 -1.54
C ASP A 94 -1.61 -13.76 -1.92
N PHE A 95 -1.90 -13.91 -3.22
CA PHE A 95 -2.95 -14.80 -3.73
C PHE A 95 -2.41 -15.93 -4.61
N GLY A 96 -1.13 -15.87 -5.01
CA GLY A 96 -0.53 -16.86 -5.90
C GLY A 96 -1.10 -16.84 -7.32
N ILE A 97 -1.82 -15.78 -7.71
CA ILE A 97 -2.38 -15.60 -9.05
C ILE A 97 -1.61 -14.55 -9.84
N THR A 98 -1.72 -14.61 -11.17
CA THR A 98 -1.09 -13.64 -12.06
C THR A 98 -1.77 -12.27 -12.00
N TYR A 99 -1.05 -11.20 -12.32
CA TYR A 99 -1.57 -9.82 -12.24
C TYR A 99 -2.81 -9.58 -13.13
N ASP A 100 -2.91 -10.25 -14.28
CA ASP A 100 -4.08 -10.19 -15.16
C ASP A 100 -5.31 -10.90 -14.56
N ALA A 101 -5.10 -12.02 -13.87
CA ALA A 101 -6.15 -12.70 -13.12
C ALA A 101 -6.59 -11.87 -11.91
N ASP A 102 -5.65 -11.27 -11.18
CA ASP A 102 -5.93 -10.36 -10.07
C ASP A 102 -6.70 -9.11 -10.52
N ALA A 103 -6.37 -8.54 -11.68
CA ALA A 103 -7.12 -7.44 -12.27
C ALA A 103 -8.57 -7.83 -12.62
N LEU A 104 -8.79 -9.01 -13.21
CA LEU A 104 -10.14 -9.51 -13.49
C LEU A 104 -10.93 -9.73 -12.18
N LYS A 105 -10.30 -10.34 -11.18
CA LYS A 105 -10.90 -10.54 -9.87
C LYS A 105 -11.27 -9.20 -9.23
N LEU A 106 -10.40 -8.20 -9.29
CA LEU A 106 -10.67 -6.88 -8.74
C LEU A 106 -11.84 -6.19 -9.44
N ILE A 107 -11.97 -6.32 -10.77
CA ILE A 107 -13.14 -5.83 -11.52
C ILE A 107 -14.42 -6.50 -11.01
N ASP A 108 -14.39 -7.81 -10.77
CA ASP A 108 -15.53 -8.58 -10.30
C ASP A 108 -15.89 -8.23 -8.85
N ASP A 109 -14.90 -8.19 -7.94
CA ASP A 109 -15.08 -7.78 -6.54
C ASP A 109 -15.67 -6.35 -6.44
N LEU A 110 -15.20 -5.41 -7.27
CA LEU A 110 -15.74 -4.04 -7.33
C LEU A 110 -17.20 -4.05 -7.80
N LYS A 111 -17.51 -4.80 -8.86
CA LYS A 111 -18.85 -4.89 -9.42
C LYS A 111 -19.84 -5.48 -8.41
N GLU A 112 -19.45 -6.51 -7.66
CA GLU A 112 -20.25 -7.11 -6.59
C GLU A 112 -20.60 -6.11 -5.48
N GLN A 113 -19.71 -5.14 -5.23
CA GLN A 113 -19.94 -4.05 -4.27
C GLN A 113 -20.70 -2.85 -4.86
N GLY A 114 -21.18 -2.95 -6.11
CA GLY A 114 -21.86 -1.87 -6.82
C GLY A 114 -20.93 -0.78 -7.35
N LEU A 115 -19.62 -1.05 -7.43
CA LEU A 115 -18.61 -0.13 -7.93
C LEU A 115 -18.22 -0.54 -9.36
N LEU A 116 -18.59 0.27 -10.35
CA LEU A 116 -18.29 -0.03 -11.75
C LEU A 116 -16.93 0.53 -12.15
N VAL A 117 -16.07 -0.34 -12.70
CA VAL A 117 -14.82 0.08 -13.35
C VAL A 117 -15.16 0.79 -14.65
N ARG A 118 -14.89 2.10 -14.69
CA ARG A 118 -15.14 2.97 -15.86
C ARG A 118 -14.30 2.55 -17.05
N ALA A 119 -13.01 2.27 -16.78
CA ALA A 119 -12.04 1.90 -17.79
C ALA A 119 -10.85 1.12 -17.20
N VAL A 120 -10.24 0.27 -18.03
CA VAL A 120 -8.92 -0.33 -17.77
C VAL A 120 -7.89 0.37 -18.65
N VAL A 121 -6.76 0.77 -18.07
CA VAL A 121 -5.61 1.32 -18.79
C VAL A 121 -4.48 0.29 -18.78
N ILE A 122 -4.15 -0.24 -19.95
CA ILE A 122 -2.96 -1.09 -20.12
C ILE A 122 -1.77 -0.19 -20.40
N THR A 123 -0.87 -0.06 -19.43
CA THR A 123 0.27 0.86 -19.46
C THR A 123 1.50 0.21 -20.10
N ARG A 124 2.32 1.04 -20.76
CA ARG A 124 3.49 0.62 -21.55
C ARG A 124 3.15 -0.46 -22.59
N PHE A 125 1.99 -0.31 -23.20
CA PHE A 125 1.49 -1.21 -24.22
C PHE A 125 2.25 -0.99 -25.53
N ASP A 126 2.82 -2.07 -26.07
CA ASP A 126 3.58 -2.08 -27.33
C ASP A 126 3.22 -3.32 -28.16
N ASN A 127 1.93 -3.68 -28.16
CA ASN A 127 1.38 -4.85 -28.88
C ASN A 127 1.95 -6.21 -28.45
N GLN A 128 2.34 -6.34 -27.17
CA GLN A 128 2.76 -7.63 -26.64
C GLN A 128 1.60 -8.65 -26.74
N PRO A 129 1.84 -9.91 -27.17
CA PRO A 129 0.76 -10.86 -27.46
C PRO A 129 -0.18 -11.14 -26.27
N ALA A 130 0.37 -11.33 -25.06
CA ALA A 130 -0.47 -11.62 -23.89
C ALA A 130 -1.30 -10.39 -23.48
N ALA A 131 -0.72 -9.20 -23.56
CA ALA A 131 -1.43 -7.95 -23.28
C ALA A 131 -2.54 -7.68 -24.30
N ALA A 132 -2.32 -7.97 -25.59
CA ALA A 132 -3.33 -7.83 -26.63
C ALA A 132 -4.49 -8.83 -26.42
N ALA A 133 -4.19 -10.08 -26.06
CA ALA A 133 -5.20 -11.07 -25.71
C ALA A 133 -6.01 -10.64 -24.48
N PHE A 134 -5.36 -10.08 -23.46
CA PHE A 134 -6.01 -9.55 -22.27
C PHE A 134 -6.93 -8.36 -22.59
N LYS A 135 -6.47 -7.41 -23.43
CA LYS A 135 -7.29 -6.31 -23.96
C LYS A 135 -8.56 -6.85 -24.61
N ASN A 136 -8.42 -7.77 -25.57
CA ASN A 136 -9.55 -8.36 -26.26
C ASN A 136 -10.51 -9.05 -25.28
N LYS A 137 -9.99 -9.79 -24.29
CA LYS A 137 -10.81 -10.45 -23.26
C LYS A 137 -11.64 -9.45 -22.46
N LEU A 138 -11.07 -8.32 -22.06
CA LEU A 138 -11.79 -7.25 -21.35
C LEU A 138 -12.87 -6.60 -22.22
N GLU A 139 -12.54 -6.29 -23.48
CA GLU A 139 -13.50 -5.70 -24.43
C GLU A 139 -14.69 -6.63 -24.70
N HIS A 140 -14.46 -7.94 -24.84
CA HIS A 140 -15.55 -8.94 -24.95
C HIS A 140 -16.44 -8.99 -23.70
N ARG A 141 -15.93 -8.62 -22.53
CA ARG A 141 -16.71 -8.48 -21.28
C ARG A 141 -17.43 -7.13 -21.17
N GLY A 142 -17.35 -6.27 -22.18
CA GLY A 142 -17.93 -4.92 -22.17
C GLY A 142 -17.14 -3.91 -21.33
N VAL A 143 -15.90 -4.22 -20.95
CA VAL A 143 -15.02 -3.30 -20.22
C VAL A 143 -14.30 -2.41 -21.24
N ARG A 144 -14.38 -1.08 -21.07
CA ARG A 144 -13.64 -0.14 -21.91
C ARG A 144 -12.14 -0.22 -21.59
N VAL A 145 -11.31 -0.40 -22.62
CA VAL A 145 -9.85 -0.51 -22.46
C VAL A 145 -9.16 0.60 -23.24
N TYR A 146 -8.19 1.24 -22.59
CA TYR A 146 -7.29 2.23 -23.17
C TYR A 146 -5.86 1.70 -23.09
N THR A 147 -5.02 2.11 -24.05
CA THR A 147 -3.60 1.74 -24.06
C THR A 147 -2.73 2.97 -23.94
N HIS A 148 -1.85 2.98 -22.95
CA HIS A 148 -0.84 4.03 -22.79
C HIS A 148 0.52 3.47 -23.17
N ARG A 149 1.31 4.24 -23.93
CA ARG A 149 2.65 3.85 -24.35
C ARG A 149 3.67 4.22 -23.27
N PHE A 150 4.93 3.85 -23.51
CA PHE A 150 6.02 4.42 -22.74
C PHE A 150 6.11 5.93 -23.01
N THR A 151 6.02 6.74 -21.94
CA THR A 151 6.15 8.21 -22.04
C THR A 151 7.62 8.58 -22.21
N ARG A 152 7.96 9.17 -23.37
CA ARG A 152 9.34 9.59 -23.67
C ARG A 152 9.84 10.62 -22.64
N GLY A 153 11.10 10.47 -22.24
CA GLY A 153 11.76 11.40 -21.31
C GLY A 153 11.31 11.28 -19.85
N TYR A 154 10.37 10.37 -19.54
CA TYR A 154 9.85 10.23 -18.18
C TYR A 154 10.88 9.58 -17.23
N PRO A 155 11.07 10.10 -16.00
CA PRO A 155 10.39 11.26 -15.42
C PRO A 155 11.18 12.58 -15.54
N THR A 156 12.41 12.56 -16.06
CA THR A 156 13.39 13.65 -15.87
C THR A 156 13.30 14.79 -16.90
N GLU A 157 12.87 14.51 -18.12
CA GLU A 157 12.77 15.50 -19.20
C GLU A 157 11.37 16.14 -19.22
N VAL A 158 11.08 16.98 -18.23
CA VAL A 158 9.74 17.54 -17.95
C VAL A 158 9.10 18.19 -19.19
N ASP A 159 9.88 18.90 -20.01
CA ASP A 159 9.36 19.57 -21.20
C ASP A 159 8.93 18.60 -22.31
N ILE A 160 9.54 17.41 -22.39
CA ILE A 160 9.10 16.34 -23.30
C ILE A 160 7.93 15.57 -22.69
N VAL A 161 7.97 15.32 -21.38
CA VAL A 161 6.91 14.60 -20.68
C VAL A 161 5.58 15.35 -20.78
N VAL A 162 5.60 16.67 -20.54
CA VAL A 162 4.40 17.53 -20.56
C VAL A 162 4.23 18.20 -21.93
N SER A 163 4.17 17.38 -22.98
CA SER A 163 4.03 17.81 -24.37
C SER A 163 3.08 16.89 -25.17
N PRO A 164 2.74 17.26 -26.43
CA PRO A 164 2.03 16.38 -27.36
C PRO A 164 2.73 15.03 -27.59
N GLU A 165 4.06 14.99 -27.56
CA GLU A 165 4.87 13.78 -27.77
C GLU A 165 5.02 12.93 -26.49
N GLY A 166 4.88 13.55 -25.32
CA GLY A 166 4.86 12.88 -24.01
C GLY A 166 3.46 12.41 -23.64
N TYR A 167 2.84 13.07 -22.65
CA TYR A 167 1.49 12.72 -22.21
C TYR A 167 0.43 12.87 -23.30
N GLY A 168 0.60 13.78 -24.26
CA GLY A 168 -0.36 13.97 -25.34
C GLY A 168 -0.45 12.80 -26.33
N ALA A 169 0.55 11.93 -26.35
CA ALA A 169 0.57 10.74 -27.19
C ALA A 169 -0.28 9.60 -26.62
N ASN A 170 -0.63 9.68 -25.34
CA ASN A 170 -1.52 8.73 -24.69
C ASN A 170 -2.98 9.05 -25.01
N GLU A 171 -3.82 8.01 -25.04
CA GLU A 171 -5.25 8.21 -25.23
C GLU A 171 -5.89 8.79 -23.96
N TYR A 172 -6.77 9.78 -24.14
CA TYR A 172 -7.53 10.38 -23.05
C TYR A 172 -8.68 9.46 -22.62
N VAL A 173 -8.64 9.01 -21.36
CA VAL A 173 -9.73 8.22 -20.76
C VAL A 173 -10.90 9.14 -20.41
N VAL A 174 -12.08 8.85 -20.96
CA VAL A 174 -13.27 9.68 -20.74
C VAL A 174 -13.92 9.36 -19.40
N THR A 175 -13.86 10.32 -18.48
CA THR A 175 -14.45 10.29 -17.13
C THR A 175 -15.47 11.42 -16.98
N GLU A 176 -16.54 11.15 -16.23
CA GLU A 176 -17.69 12.05 -16.06
C GLU A 176 -17.75 12.64 -14.65
N LYS A 177 -17.21 11.92 -13.67
CA LYS A 177 -17.34 12.26 -12.26
C LYS A 177 -16.18 13.13 -11.76
N PRO A 178 -16.41 13.96 -10.71
CA PRO A 178 -15.40 14.86 -10.18
C PRO A 178 -14.26 14.12 -9.48
N LEU A 179 -14.50 12.95 -8.91
CA LEU A 179 -13.45 12.09 -8.37
C LEU A 179 -13.14 10.96 -9.36
N VAL A 180 -11.87 10.78 -9.68
CA VAL A 180 -11.38 9.65 -10.48
C VAL A 180 -10.39 8.86 -9.65
N VAL A 181 -10.83 7.71 -9.17
CA VAL A 181 -10.03 6.78 -8.39
C VAL A 181 -9.20 5.92 -9.33
N VAL A 182 -7.88 5.97 -9.19
CA VAL A 182 -6.93 5.22 -10.03
C VAL A 182 -6.26 4.13 -9.18
N THR A 183 -6.53 2.86 -9.51
CA THR A 183 -6.04 1.70 -8.77
C THR A 183 -5.39 0.67 -9.69
N GLY A 184 -4.84 -0.42 -9.14
CA GLY A 184 -4.16 -1.47 -9.89
C GLY A 184 -3.80 -2.68 -9.02
N PRO A 185 -3.43 -3.82 -9.64
CA PRO A 185 -3.10 -5.06 -8.92
C PRO A 185 -1.85 -4.95 -8.04
N GLY A 186 -0.99 -3.96 -8.26
CA GLY A 186 0.22 -3.79 -7.45
C GLY A 186 1.04 -2.53 -7.74
N PRO A 187 2.25 -2.46 -7.17
CA PRO A 187 3.21 -1.40 -7.50
C PRO A 187 3.68 -1.55 -8.96
N GLY A 188 4.01 -0.42 -9.58
CA GLY A 188 4.53 -0.39 -10.96
C GLY A 188 3.48 -0.50 -12.07
N SER A 189 2.18 -0.58 -11.77
CA SER A 189 1.11 -0.65 -12.78
C SER A 189 0.90 0.64 -13.59
N GLY A 190 1.59 1.73 -13.24
CA GLY A 190 1.53 3.01 -13.96
C GLY A 190 0.46 4.00 -13.49
N LYS A 191 -0.10 3.81 -12.28
CA LYS A 191 -1.15 4.66 -11.69
C LYS A 191 -0.82 6.15 -11.72
N LEU A 192 0.31 6.55 -11.11
CA LEU A 192 0.80 7.94 -11.13
C LEU A 192 0.87 8.53 -12.54
N ALA A 193 1.51 7.81 -13.47
CA ALA A 193 1.68 8.29 -14.85
C ALA A 193 0.33 8.46 -15.55
N THR A 194 -0.63 7.55 -15.31
CA THR A 194 -2.00 7.68 -15.81
C THR A 194 -2.70 8.91 -15.21
N CYS A 195 -2.61 9.16 -13.90
CA CYS A 195 -3.17 10.36 -13.28
C CYS A 195 -2.61 11.64 -13.92
N LEU A 196 -1.29 11.73 -14.08
CA LEU A 196 -0.62 12.91 -14.64
C LEU A 196 -0.93 13.10 -16.13
N SER A 197 -1.00 12.01 -16.90
CA SER A 197 -1.42 12.04 -18.30
C SER A 197 -2.86 12.55 -18.45
N GLN A 198 -3.75 12.11 -17.56
CA GLN A 198 -5.13 12.57 -17.53
C GLN A 198 -5.25 14.04 -17.15
N MET A 199 -4.49 14.49 -16.15
CA MET A 199 -4.42 15.92 -15.82
C MET A 199 -3.92 16.76 -16.99
N TYR A 200 -2.86 16.32 -17.69
CA TYR A 200 -2.39 17.02 -18.88
C TYR A 200 -3.51 17.22 -19.90
N HIS A 201 -4.26 16.17 -20.20
CA HIS A 201 -5.37 16.23 -21.15
C HIS A 201 -6.55 17.08 -20.69
N ASP A 202 -6.86 17.10 -19.39
CA ASP A 202 -7.90 17.97 -18.82
C ASP A 202 -7.50 19.44 -18.98
N HIS A 203 -6.26 19.79 -18.62
CA HIS A 203 -5.77 21.17 -18.72
C HIS A 203 -5.66 21.64 -20.19
N GLN A 204 -5.29 20.76 -21.14
CA GLN A 204 -5.36 21.08 -22.57
C GLN A 204 -6.80 21.35 -23.05
N ARG A 205 -7.81 20.83 -22.36
CA ARG A 205 -9.24 21.04 -22.64
C ARG A 205 -9.87 22.15 -21.80
N GLY A 206 -9.07 22.89 -21.02
CA GLY A 206 -9.56 23.94 -20.13
C GLY A 206 -10.27 23.43 -18.87
N VAL A 207 -10.20 22.12 -18.57
CA VAL A 207 -10.74 21.53 -17.34
C VAL A 207 -9.68 21.61 -16.26
N LYS A 208 -10.01 22.21 -15.11
CA LYS A 208 -9.11 22.22 -13.95
C LYS A 208 -9.17 20.86 -13.27
N SER A 209 -8.03 20.21 -13.14
CA SER A 209 -7.92 18.94 -12.42
C SER A 209 -6.73 18.96 -11.48
N GLY A 210 -6.85 18.22 -10.38
CA GLY A 210 -5.76 17.95 -9.43
C GLY A 210 -5.37 16.48 -9.38
N TYR A 211 -4.31 16.22 -8.65
CA TYR A 211 -3.83 14.88 -8.31
C TYR A 211 -3.64 14.76 -6.81
N ALA A 212 -4.04 13.66 -6.20
CA ALA A 212 -3.70 13.34 -4.82
C ALA A 212 -3.34 11.86 -4.69
N LYS A 213 -2.62 11.54 -3.61
CA LYS A 213 -2.21 10.17 -3.29
C LYS A 213 -2.89 9.69 -2.01
N PHE A 214 -3.39 8.47 -2.02
CA PHE A 214 -3.94 7.83 -0.83
C PHE A 214 -3.24 6.51 -0.56
N GLU A 215 -2.46 6.50 0.52
CA GLU A 215 -1.79 5.34 1.09
C GLU A 215 -2.09 5.29 2.58
N THR A 216 -2.23 4.09 3.14
CA THR A 216 -2.51 3.91 4.57
C THR A 216 -1.23 4.07 5.40
N PHE A 217 -0.10 3.59 4.89
CA PHE A 217 1.20 3.61 5.55
C PHE A 217 2.29 4.23 4.66
N PRO A 218 3.28 4.93 5.24
CA PRO A 218 3.34 5.30 6.66
C PRO A 218 2.23 6.29 7.06
N ILE A 219 1.91 6.35 8.35
CA ILE A 219 0.94 7.31 8.89
C ILE A 219 1.69 8.60 9.20
N TRP A 220 1.41 9.63 8.40
CA TRP A 220 2.19 10.87 8.34
C TRP A 220 2.22 11.65 9.66
N ASN A 221 1.13 11.58 10.45
CA ASN A 221 0.99 12.29 11.72
C ASN A 221 1.40 11.45 12.94
N LEU A 222 1.95 10.25 12.74
CA LEU A 222 2.61 9.50 13.81
C LEU A 222 4.14 9.72 13.75
N PRO A 223 4.85 9.68 14.90
CA PRO A 223 6.30 9.80 14.91
C PRO A 223 7.01 8.77 14.02
N LEU A 224 8.20 9.12 13.53
CA LEU A 224 9.01 8.23 12.69
C LEU A 224 9.25 6.86 13.35
N LYS A 225 9.58 6.88 14.64
CA LYS A 225 9.87 5.68 15.45
C LYS A 225 8.64 5.07 16.10
N HIS A 226 7.44 5.52 15.75
CA HIS A 226 6.21 4.92 16.25
C HIS A 226 6.11 3.46 15.77
N PRO A 227 5.84 2.47 16.64
CA PRO A 227 5.81 1.05 16.25
C PRO A 227 4.92 0.75 15.03
N VAL A 228 3.81 1.46 14.85
CA VAL A 228 2.94 1.35 13.64
C VAL A 228 3.70 1.68 12.35
N ASN A 229 4.47 2.78 12.33
CA ASN A 229 5.29 3.14 11.18
C ASN A 229 6.45 2.16 10.99
N VAL A 230 7.10 1.74 12.08
CA VAL A 230 8.19 0.76 12.04
C VAL A 230 7.70 -0.60 11.53
N ALA A 231 6.47 -1.00 11.85
CA ALA A 231 5.85 -2.24 11.36
C ALA A 231 5.64 -2.20 9.83
N TYR A 232 5.34 -1.04 9.26
CA TYR A 232 5.31 -0.86 7.81
C TYR A 232 6.70 -1.03 7.20
N GLU A 233 7.73 -0.40 7.77
CA GLU A 233 9.11 -0.55 7.30
C GLU A 233 9.61 -2.01 7.40
N ALA A 234 9.23 -2.71 8.47
CA ALA A 234 9.47 -4.14 8.63
C ALA A 234 8.67 -4.99 7.64
N ALA A 235 7.56 -4.50 7.07
CA ALA A 235 6.79 -5.21 6.06
C ALA A 235 7.30 -4.97 4.62
N THR A 236 8.16 -3.98 4.43
CA THR A 236 8.74 -3.57 3.13
C THR A 236 10.26 -3.69 3.11
N ALA A 237 10.86 -4.43 4.04
CA ALA A 237 12.30 -4.55 4.18
C ALA A 237 12.97 -5.12 2.92
N ASP A 238 12.31 -6.06 2.25
CA ASP A 238 12.75 -6.73 1.01
C ASP A 238 12.79 -5.79 -0.21
N ILE A 239 11.85 -4.83 -0.28
CA ILE A 239 11.80 -3.84 -1.36
C ILE A 239 12.52 -2.53 -0.99
N ARG A 240 13.15 -2.49 0.18
CA ARG A 240 14.00 -1.40 0.67
C ARG A 240 13.29 -0.04 0.80
N ASP A 241 11.97 -0.04 0.95
CA ASP A 241 11.25 1.16 1.35
C ASP A 241 11.51 1.37 2.87
N PHE A 242 11.81 2.62 3.26
CA PHE A 242 12.04 3.00 4.66
C PHE A 242 11.44 4.37 4.96
N ASN A 243 11.05 4.55 6.22
CA ASN A 243 10.41 5.78 6.65
C ASN A 243 11.44 6.90 6.83
N VAL A 244 11.04 8.12 6.50
CA VAL A 244 11.85 9.33 6.68
C VAL A 244 10.97 10.46 7.20
N VAL A 245 11.57 11.42 7.91
CA VAL A 245 10.91 12.72 8.11
C VAL A 245 10.83 13.40 6.75
N ASP A 246 9.66 13.93 6.40
CA ASP A 246 9.48 14.71 5.17
C ASP A 246 10.21 16.06 5.31
N PRO A 247 11.35 16.25 4.63
CA PRO A 247 12.13 17.48 4.78
C PRO A 247 11.40 18.68 4.17
N PHE A 248 10.60 18.44 3.12
CA PHE A 248 9.85 19.50 2.44
C PHE A 248 8.69 19.99 3.30
N HIS A 249 8.01 19.08 4.00
CA HIS A 249 6.94 19.46 4.92
C HIS A 249 7.48 20.24 6.12
N LEU A 250 8.62 19.81 6.67
CA LEU A 250 9.30 20.49 7.76
C LEU A 250 9.73 21.92 7.36
N GLU A 251 10.31 22.08 6.18
CA GLU A 251 10.72 23.39 5.66
C GLU A 251 9.52 24.33 5.43
N ALA A 252 8.43 23.82 4.84
CA ALA A 252 7.28 24.63 4.46
C ALA A 252 6.35 24.98 5.63
N SER A 253 6.16 24.06 6.59
CA SER A 253 5.18 24.21 7.68
C SER A 253 5.80 24.40 9.07
N GLY A 254 7.08 24.09 9.24
CA GLY A 254 7.73 23.99 10.56
C GLY A 254 7.29 22.77 11.39
N SER A 255 6.43 21.90 10.86
CA SER A 255 5.91 20.71 11.54
C SER A 255 6.51 19.42 11.00
N VAL A 256 6.66 18.41 11.87
CA VAL A 256 7.22 17.12 11.51
C VAL A 256 6.11 16.22 10.96
N ALA A 257 6.32 15.68 9.76
CA ALA A 257 5.51 14.63 9.18
C ALA A 257 6.40 13.48 8.70
N VAL A 258 5.83 12.27 8.67
CA VAL A 258 6.52 11.07 8.20
C VAL A 258 6.09 10.72 6.78
N ASN A 259 7.07 10.43 5.94
CA ASN A 259 6.88 9.90 4.60
C ASN A 259 7.87 8.73 4.41
N TYR A 260 8.09 8.28 3.17
CA TYR A 260 9.08 7.25 2.86
C TYR A 260 10.00 7.69 1.72
N ASN A 261 11.18 7.08 1.67
CA ASN A 261 12.29 7.52 0.84
C ASN A 261 11.92 7.74 -0.63
N ARG A 262 11.19 6.82 -1.26
CA ARG A 262 10.85 6.89 -2.69
C ARG A 262 9.99 8.12 -3.03
N ASP A 263 9.02 8.44 -2.19
CA ASP A 263 8.13 9.57 -2.41
C ASP A 263 8.87 10.90 -2.17
N VAL A 264 9.72 10.96 -1.14
CA VAL A 264 10.58 12.12 -0.88
C VAL A 264 11.59 12.35 -2.01
N GLU A 265 12.23 11.29 -2.50
CA GLU A 265 13.21 11.36 -3.60
C GLU A 265 12.56 11.82 -4.92
N VAL A 266 11.35 11.36 -5.24
CA VAL A 266 10.67 11.69 -6.50
C VAL A 266 9.94 13.05 -6.44
N PHE A 267 9.64 13.57 -5.25
CA PHE A 267 8.82 14.76 -5.08
C PHE A 267 9.29 15.99 -5.87
N PRO A 268 10.59 16.34 -5.94
CA PRO A 268 11.05 17.50 -6.73
C PRO A 268 10.69 17.40 -8.21
N VAL A 269 10.79 16.21 -8.79
CA VAL A 269 10.45 15.94 -10.19
C VAL A 269 8.93 16.00 -10.37
N LEU A 270 8.18 15.37 -9.48
CA LEU A 270 6.73 15.37 -9.52
C LEU A 270 6.15 16.79 -9.37
N ARG A 271 6.71 17.60 -8.47
CA ARG A 271 6.34 19.02 -8.29
C ARG A 271 6.54 19.82 -9.58
N ARG A 272 7.65 19.59 -10.32
CA ARG A 272 7.91 20.24 -11.60
C ARG A 272 6.90 19.83 -12.68
N ILE A 273 6.60 18.53 -12.78
CA ILE A 273 5.59 18.02 -13.72
C ILE A 273 4.22 18.63 -13.42
N LEU A 274 3.79 18.59 -12.15
CA LEU A 274 2.51 19.17 -11.73
C LEU A 274 2.46 20.67 -12.03
N THR A 275 3.50 21.42 -11.65
CA THR A 275 3.59 22.86 -11.95
C THR A 275 3.54 23.15 -13.44
N ARG A 276 4.16 22.31 -14.28
CA ARG A 276 4.13 22.48 -15.74
C ARG A 276 2.73 22.22 -16.33
N ILE A 277 1.99 21.27 -15.76
CA ILE A 277 0.60 20.96 -16.15
C ILE A 277 -0.34 22.08 -15.69
N THR A 278 -0.27 22.48 -14.42
CA THR A 278 -1.23 23.40 -13.80
C THR A 278 -0.89 24.87 -13.96
N GLY A 279 0.35 25.20 -14.35
CA GLY A 279 0.88 26.55 -14.47
C GLY A 279 1.36 27.17 -13.15
N SER A 280 1.12 26.53 -12.00
CA SER A 280 1.55 27.01 -10.68
C SER A 280 1.81 25.87 -9.71
N PRO A 281 2.76 26.02 -8.75
CA PRO A 281 3.05 24.98 -7.77
C PRO A 281 1.87 24.81 -6.81
N ARG A 282 1.35 23.57 -6.72
CA ARG A 282 0.22 23.25 -5.84
C ARG A 282 0.63 22.67 -4.49
N TYR A 283 1.67 21.83 -4.48
CA TYR A 283 2.13 21.12 -3.29
C TYR A 283 3.53 21.58 -2.90
N GLN A 284 3.74 21.78 -1.60
CA GLN A 284 5.03 22.07 -1.01
C GLN A 284 5.73 20.81 -0.50
N SER A 285 5.01 19.72 -0.27
CA SER A 285 5.56 18.45 0.24
C SER A 285 4.79 17.22 -0.27
N PRO A 286 5.39 16.01 -0.27
CA PRO A 286 4.65 14.78 -0.52
C PRO A 286 3.62 14.49 0.58
N THR A 287 3.82 14.96 1.82
CA THR A 287 2.80 14.91 2.87
C THR A 287 1.53 15.67 2.48
N GLU A 288 1.65 16.90 1.96
CA GLU A 288 0.51 17.70 1.51
C GLU A 288 -0.23 17.05 0.32
N MET A 289 0.52 16.36 -0.55
CA MET A 289 -0.02 15.61 -1.67
C MET A 289 -0.88 14.40 -1.24
N GLY A 290 -0.62 13.87 -0.04
CA GLY A 290 -1.38 12.81 0.59
C GLY A 290 -2.77 13.25 1.07
N VAL A 291 -3.68 12.29 1.22
CA VAL A 291 -5.01 12.50 1.87
C VAL A 291 -5.26 11.53 3.03
N ASN A 292 -4.24 10.80 3.49
CA ASN A 292 -4.39 9.76 4.51
C ASN A 292 -4.90 10.30 5.84
N ARG A 293 -5.96 9.69 6.38
CA ARG A 293 -6.52 9.98 7.72
C ARG A 293 -6.45 8.81 8.70
N ALA A 294 -5.70 7.75 8.40
CA ALA A 294 -5.63 6.56 9.25
C ALA A 294 -5.24 6.87 10.71
N GLY A 295 -4.29 7.79 10.93
CA GLY A 295 -3.88 8.17 12.30
C GLY A 295 -5.00 8.76 13.15
N PHE A 296 -6.03 9.35 12.55
CA PHE A 296 -7.18 9.92 13.27
C PHE A 296 -8.18 8.85 13.73
N GLY A 297 -8.14 7.66 13.12
CA GLY A 297 -8.93 6.49 13.51
C GLY A 297 -8.37 5.76 14.74
N ILE A 298 -7.16 6.07 15.20
CA ILE A 298 -6.57 5.44 16.39
C ILE A 298 -7.28 5.97 17.64
N THR A 299 -7.84 5.06 18.43
CA THR A 299 -8.57 5.34 19.68
C THR A 299 -7.84 4.86 20.92
N ASP A 300 -6.98 3.84 20.80
CA ASP A 300 -6.09 3.37 21.87
C ASP A 300 -4.69 3.13 21.27
N ASP A 301 -3.82 4.13 21.44
CA ASP A 301 -2.48 4.13 20.87
C ASP A 301 -1.61 2.99 21.43
N ALA A 302 -1.72 2.70 22.73
CA ALA A 302 -0.94 1.63 23.38
C ALA A 302 -1.27 0.25 22.78
N VAL A 303 -2.55 -0.02 22.48
CA VAL A 303 -2.99 -1.24 21.80
C VAL A 303 -2.41 -1.34 20.38
N THR A 304 -2.40 -0.24 19.62
CA THR A 304 -1.79 -0.26 18.27
C THR A 304 -0.27 -0.43 18.32
N GLN A 305 0.40 0.15 19.31
CA GLN A 305 1.85 -0.01 19.50
C GLN A 305 2.21 -1.46 19.83
N GLU A 306 1.49 -2.10 20.76
CA GLU A 306 1.68 -3.50 21.11
C GLU A 306 1.46 -4.42 19.90
N ALA A 307 0.36 -4.23 19.17
CA ALA A 307 0.03 -5.03 18.00
C ALA A 307 1.06 -4.88 16.86
N ALA A 308 1.54 -3.65 16.65
CA ALA A 308 2.59 -3.36 15.69
C ALA A 308 3.94 -4.02 16.08
N CYS A 309 4.33 -3.98 17.36
CA CYS A 309 5.50 -4.71 17.86
C CYS A 309 5.39 -6.22 17.59
N GLN A 310 4.22 -6.82 17.81
CA GLN A 310 3.99 -8.23 17.47
C GLN A 310 4.08 -8.50 15.98
N GLU A 311 3.63 -7.58 15.11
CA GLU A 311 3.79 -7.70 13.66
C GLU A 311 5.26 -7.65 13.24
N ILE A 312 6.07 -6.78 13.84
CA ILE A 312 7.52 -6.71 13.56
C ILE A 312 8.20 -8.05 13.90
N ILE A 313 7.86 -8.66 15.05
CA ILE A 313 8.39 -9.98 15.43
C ILE A 313 7.93 -11.05 14.43
N ARG A 314 6.69 -11.00 13.93
CA ARG A 314 6.23 -11.93 12.86
C ARG A 314 7.04 -11.75 11.59
N ARG A 315 7.34 -10.51 11.19
CA ARG A 315 8.15 -10.21 10.00
C ARG A 315 9.58 -10.72 10.15
N TYR A 316 10.17 -10.58 11.33
CA TYR A 316 11.47 -11.16 11.63
C TYR A 316 11.52 -12.67 11.38
N PHE A 317 10.58 -13.43 11.96
CA PHE A 317 10.54 -14.88 11.75
C PHE A 317 10.25 -15.25 10.30
N ARG A 318 9.34 -14.52 9.64
CA ARG A 318 9.03 -14.73 8.22
C ARG A 318 10.27 -14.56 7.34
N TYR A 319 10.99 -13.45 7.44
CA TYR A 319 12.18 -13.21 6.63
C TYR A 319 13.32 -14.16 6.97
N ARG A 320 13.44 -14.61 8.23
CA ARG A 320 14.39 -15.68 8.57
C ARG A 320 14.09 -16.99 7.84
N CYS A 321 12.81 -17.38 7.76
CA CYS A 321 12.39 -18.55 7.00
C CYS A 321 12.62 -18.34 5.49
N GLU A 322 12.23 -17.18 4.95
CA GLU A 322 12.41 -16.86 3.53
C GLU A 322 13.90 -16.82 3.13
N HIS A 323 14.77 -16.29 3.98
CA HIS A 323 16.22 -16.32 3.78
C HIS A 323 16.76 -17.76 3.80
N ALA A 324 16.32 -18.60 4.74
CA ALA A 324 16.71 -20.00 4.78
C ALA A 324 16.26 -20.79 3.54
N MET A 325 15.16 -20.36 2.90
CA MET A 325 14.66 -20.92 1.62
C MET A 325 15.30 -20.26 0.38
N GLY A 326 16.15 -19.23 0.55
CA GLY A 326 16.81 -18.53 -0.56
C GLY A 326 15.94 -17.50 -1.28
N PHE A 327 14.82 -17.06 -0.69
CA PHE A 327 13.90 -16.08 -1.30
C PHE A 327 14.27 -14.62 -1.05
N VAL A 328 14.97 -14.32 0.04
CA VAL A 328 15.40 -12.95 0.39
C VAL A 328 16.88 -12.93 0.78
N ASP A 329 17.51 -11.77 0.68
CA ASP A 329 18.89 -11.56 1.11
C ASP A 329 19.01 -11.52 2.64
N ARG A 330 20.24 -11.73 3.13
CA ARG A 330 20.55 -11.62 4.55
C ARG A 330 20.32 -10.20 5.08
N GLU A 331 20.50 -9.20 4.22
CA GLU A 331 20.31 -7.78 4.54
C GLU A 331 18.87 -7.49 4.99
N THR A 332 17.87 -8.13 4.35
CA THR A 332 16.45 -8.01 4.73
C THR A 332 16.22 -8.46 6.18
N VAL A 333 16.81 -9.59 6.58
CA VAL A 333 16.71 -10.09 7.96
C VAL A 333 17.39 -9.13 8.94
N GLN A 334 18.61 -8.69 8.61
CA GLN A 334 19.39 -7.77 9.44
C GLN A 334 18.68 -6.42 9.63
N LYS A 335 17.99 -5.92 8.60
CA LYS A 335 17.19 -4.71 8.69
C LYS A 335 16.09 -4.86 9.73
N VAL A 336 15.32 -5.96 9.69
CA VAL A 336 14.25 -6.17 10.69
C VAL A 336 14.83 -6.41 12.09
N GLU A 337 15.98 -7.06 12.23
CA GLU A 337 16.69 -7.18 13.52
C GLU A 337 17.08 -5.80 14.08
N LEU A 338 17.56 -4.88 13.25
CA LEU A 338 17.87 -3.51 13.65
C LEU A 338 16.61 -2.78 14.15
N LEU A 339 15.49 -2.87 13.41
CA LEU A 339 14.22 -2.25 13.81
C LEU A 339 13.71 -2.80 15.15
N MET A 340 13.88 -4.10 15.39
CA MET A 340 13.56 -4.71 16.69
C MET A 340 14.44 -4.17 17.82
N ASN A 341 15.75 -4.07 17.58
CA ASN A 341 16.70 -3.54 18.56
C ASN A 341 16.39 -2.06 18.91
N ASP A 342 16.05 -1.25 17.92
CA ASP A 342 15.70 0.17 18.10
C ASP A 342 14.45 0.37 18.95
N LEU A 343 13.48 -0.56 18.88
CA LEU A 343 12.29 -0.59 19.73
C LEU A 343 12.50 -1.33 21.06
N GLY A 344 13.68 -1.93 21.26
CA GLY A 344 13.99 -2.72 22.45
C GLY A 344 13.16 -4.00 22.56
N ILE A 345 12.67 -4.54 21.43
CA ILE A 345 11.90 -5.78 21.37
C ILE A 345 12.78 -6.95 20.93
N LYS A 346 12.47 -8.13 21.43
CA LYS A 346 13.18 -9.39 21.19
C LYS A 346 12.21 -10.42 20.61
N PRO A 347 12.71 -11.45 19.90
CA PRO A 347 11.85 -12.52 19.41
C PRO A 347 11.02 -13.18 20.53
N GLU A 348 11.57 -13.25 21.75
CA GLU A 348 10.94 -13.84 22.92
C GLU A 348 9.79 -12.99 23.51
N ASN A 349 9.64 -11.71 23.10
CA ASN A 349 8.44 -10.93 23.43
C ASN A 349 7.17 -11.46 22.76
N ARG A 350 7.29 -12.38 21.80
CA ARG A 350 6.16 -13.17 21.31
C ARG A 350 5.96 -14.37 22.23
N ALA A 351 4.83 -14.42 22.95
CA ALA A 351 4.57 -15.35 24.04
C ALA A 351 4.81 -16.84 23.72
N VAL A 352 4.57 -17.26 22.47
CA VAL A 352 4.75 -18.65 22.03
C VAL A 352 6.20 -19.06 21.76
N VAL A 353 7.16 -18.12 21.66
CA VAL A 353 8.53 -18.43 21.23
C VAL A 353 9.30 -19.21 22.29
N ALA A 354 9.35 -18.72 23.53
CA ALA A 354 10.06 -19.41 24.60
C ALA A 354 9.44 -20.80 24.92
N PRO A 355 8.11 -20.94 25.04
CA PRO A 355 7.49 -22.25 25.26
C PRO A 355 7.72 -23.25 24.12
N ALA A 356 7.71 -22.80 22.85
CA ALA A 356 8.00 -23.69 21.72
C ALA A 356 9.45 -24.21 21.76
N ARG A 357 10.42 -23.35 22.09
CA ARG A 357 11.82 -23.77 22.25
C ARG A 357 12.00 -24.73 23.42
N GLN A 358 11.36 -24.45 24.55
CA GLN A 358 11.39 -25.34 25.72
C GLN A 358 10.79 -26.72 25.41
N ALA A 359 9.70 -26.76 24.66
CA ALA A 359 9.10 -28.01 24.20
C ALA A 359 10.05 -28.84 23.32
N GLY A 360 10.89 -28.20 22.50
CA GLY A 360 11.92 -28.86 21.68
C GLY A 360 13.04 -29.47 22.53
N VAL A 361 13.56 -28.72 23.52
CA VAL A 361 14.56 -29.22 24.47
C VAL A 361 14.02 -30.41 25.27
N GLU A 362 12.76 -30.35 25.69
CA GLU A 362 12.12 -31.45 26.39
C GLU A 362 11.85 -32.68 25.50
N ALA A 363 11.63 -32.47 24.20
CA ALA A 363 11.49 -33.53 23.22
C ALA A 363 12.82 -34.29 23.05
N GLU A 364 13.93 -33.55 22.93
CA GLU A 364 15.29 -34.09 22.93
C GLU A 364 15.60 -34.89 24.19
N ALA A 365 15.36 -34.32 25.38
CA ALA A 365 15.59 -34.99 26.66
C ALA A 365 14.77 -36.28 26.84
N LYS A 366 13.63 -36.40 26.15
CA LYS A 366 12.74 -37.57 26.21
C LYS A 366 12.93 -38.54 25.03
N GLY A 367 13.86 -38.26 24.13
CA GLY A 367 14.04 -39.05 22.90
C GLY A 367 12.80 -39.07 22.00
N LYS A 368 11.93 -38.05 22.10
CA LYS A 368 10.73 -37.90 21.29
C LYS A 368 11.08 -37.07 20.06
N GLY A 369 11.68 -37.72 19.08
CA GLY A 369 12.08 -37.11 17.82
C GLY A 369 12.21 -38.17 16.73
N ASN A 370 12.53 -37.75 15.51
CA ASN A 370 12.76 -38.64 14.39
C ASN A 370 14.14 -38.36 13.76
N GLU A 371 14.95 -39.40 13.54
CA GLU A 371 16.28 -39.28 12.92
C GLU A 371 17.20 -38.22 13.57
N GLY A 372 17.10 -38.05 14.88
CA GLY A 372 17.89 -37.06 15.64
C GLY A 372 17.37 -35.62 15.54
N ILE A 373 16.19 -35.42 14.96
CA ILE A 373 15.50 -34.12 14.88
C ILE A 373 14.41 -34.08 15.95
N PHE A 374 14.40 -33.00 16.75
CA PHE A 374 13.45 -32.77 17.83
C PHE A 374 12.72 -31.45 17.63
N CYS A 375 11.39 -31.46 17.74
CA CYS A 375 10.55 -30.32 17.44
C CYS A 375 9.66 -29.95 18.63
N GLY A 376 9.56 -28.65 18.89
CA GLY A 376 8.62 -28.07 19.84
C GLY A 376 7.70 -27.07 19.17
N THR A 377 6.42 -27.12 19.50
CA THR A 377 5.40 -26.19 18.98
C THR A 377 4.61 -25.62 20.15
N ALA A 378 4.26 -24.33 20.06
CA ALA A 378 3.41 -23.66 21.00
C ALA A 378 2.34 -22.82 20.29
N MET A 379 1.15 -22.74 20.88
CA MET A 379 0.04 -21.92 20.41
C MET A 379 -0.60 -21.17 21.58
N GLU A 380 -0.88 -19.88 21.39
CA GLU A 380 -1.61 -19.06 22.35
C GLU A 380 -3.08 -18.97 21.94
N LEU A 381 -3.98 -19.27 22.88
CA LEU A 381 -5.43 -19.22 22.71
C LEU A 381 -6.00 -17.82 23.05
N PRO A 382 -7.26 -17.52 22.67
CA PRO A 382 -7.91 -16.24 22.99
C PRO A 382 -8.09 -15.94 24.50
N ASP A 383 -7.91 -16.92 25.38
CA ASP A 383 -7.88 -16.74 26.83
C ASP A 383 -6.44 -16.65 27.38
N SER A 384 -5.46 -16.44 26.48
CA SER A 384 -4.02 -16.42 26.76
C SER A 384 -3.43 -17.75 27.23
N THR A 385 -4.18 -18.86 27.14
CA THR A 385 -3.65 -20.20 27.44
C THR A 385 -2.63 -20.62 26.37
N ILE A 386 -1.45 -21.11 26.81
CA ILE A 386 -0.43 -21.68 25.92
C ILE A 386 -0.58 -23.21 25.84
N ILE A 387 -0.85 -23.72 24.63
CA ILE A 387 -0.84 -25.15 24.32
C ILE A 387 0.53 -25.54 23.76
N LEU A 388 1.07 -26.68 24.19
CA LEU A 388 2.38 -27.20 23.76
C LEU A 388 2.25 -28.56 23.07
N ILE A 389 3.01 -28.75 22.00
CA ILE A 389 3.20 -30.04 21.31
C ILE A 389 4.69 -30.34 21.27
N ARG A 390 5.05 -31.59 21.58
CA ARG A 390 6.42 -32.12 21.60
C ARG A 390 6.45 -33.30 20.62
N ALA A 391 7.32 -33.26 19.61
CA ALA A 391 7.36 -34.26 18.54
C ALA A 391 8.78 -34.61 18.13
#